data_AF-A0A1G3HBZ9-F1
#
_entry.id   AF-A0A1G3HBZ9-F1
#
_cell.length_a   1.000
_cell.length_b   1.000
_cell.length_c   1.000
_cell.angle_alpha   90.00
_cell.angle_beta   90.00
_cell.angle_gamma   90.00
#
_symmetry.space_group_name_H-M   'P 1'
#
loop_
_entity.id
_entity.type
_entity.pdbx_description
1 polymer ?
#
loop_
_entity_poly.entity_id
_entity_poly.type
_entity_poly.pdbx_seq_one_letter_code
_entity_poly.pdbx_strand_id
1 'polypeptide(L)'
;MTTALTTRPTKAQLAGVDLLRIVRINEEIKSVVGVAFKINIMALNAIFLAKRAGTAARGFGVLSNELRVFSQDLRDGMSALTSLIHGCVTEVSLVLQDIRHTALLRRAVELSSGGCGRDVLAAREVENERHAERLARLRKQLRGALDDAFRMVELGGVLAKSAKIEAAYGQSFAVPLSQVSGEFDGVVEEIR
;
A
#
# COMPACT_ATOMS: atom_id res chain seq x y z
N MET A 1 20.57 25.00 -33.27
CA MET A 1 19.39 24.77 -32.41
C MET A 1 18.92 23.34 -32.65
N THR A 2 19.29 22.44 -31.74
CA THR A 2 19.04 21.00 -31.86
C THR A 2 17.71 20.69 -31.21
N THR A 3 16.68 20.51 -32.02
CA THR A 3 15.32 20.18 -31.57
C THR A 3 15.32 18.76 -31.00
N ALA A 4 15.37 18.65 -29.67
CA ALA A 4 15.15 17.38 -28.98
C ALA A 4 13.72 16.91 -29.30
N LEU A 5 13.60 15.89 -30.14
CA LEU A 5 12.38 15.11 -30.31
C LEU A 5 12.07 14.43 -28.98
N THR A 6 11.27 15.09 -28.14
CA THR A 6 10.62 14.46 -26.99
C THR A 6 9.59 13.49 -27.55
N THR A 7 10.04 12.27 -27.89
CA THR A 7 9.17 11.16 -28.25
C THR A 7 8.23 10.88 -27.07
N ARG A 8 6.94 11.24 -27.23
CA ARG A 8 5.91 10.93 -26.24
C ARG A 8 5.88 9.41 -26.02
N PRO A 9 5.83 8.94 -24.76
CA PRO A 9 5.78 7.52 -24.49
C PRO A 9 4.51 6.91 -25.09
N THR A 10 4.67 5.77 -25.74
CA THR A 10 3.56 4.98 -26.28
C THR A 10 2.66 4.47 -25.14
N LYS A 11 1.40 4.15 -25.46
CA LYS A 11 0.44 3.60 -24.48
C LYS A 11 0.98 2.34 -23.78
N ALA A 12 1.75 1.53 -24.49
CA ALA A 12 2.44 0.35 -23.93
C ALA A 12 3.54 0.72 -22.92
N GLN A 13 4.36 1.74 -23.21
CA GLN A 13 5.39 2.22 -22.30
C GLN A 13 4.79 2.79 -21.01
N LEU A 14 3.69 3.54 -21.10
CA LEU A 14 2.98 4.06 -19.93
C LEU A 14 2.43 2.93 -19.04
N ALA A 15 1.78 1.93 -19.64
CA ALA A 15 1.27 0.77 -18.91
C ALA A 15 2.39 -0.07 -18.28
N GLY A 16 3.55 -0.20 -18.94
CA GLY A 16 4.73 -0.87 -18.38
C GLY A 16 5.31 -0.13 -17.16
N VAL A 17 5.42 1.20 -17.23
CA VAL A 17 5.85 2.02 -16.08
C VAL A 17 4.85 1.91 -14.93
N ASP A 18 3.55 1.87 -15.22
CA ASP A 18 2.52 1.68 -14.20
C ASP A 18 2.67 0.34 -13.49
N LEU A 19 2.98 -0.75 -14.20
CA LEU A 19 3.22 -2.06 -13.60
C LEU A 19 4.40 -2.02 -12.61
N LEU A 20 5.52 -1.40 -13.01
CA LEU A 20 6.69 -1.26 -12.14
C LEU A 20 6.36 -0.49 -10.86
N ARG A 21 5.55 0.58 -10.96
CA ARG A 21 5.10 1.34 -9.80
C ARG A 21 4.24 0.50 -8.86
N ILE A 22 3.29 -0.27 -9.42
CA ILE A 22 2.41 -1.14 -8.63
C ILE A 22 3.22 -2.23 -7.88
N VAL A 23 4.19 -2.85 -8.55
CA VAL A 23 5.08 -3.84 -7.93
C VAL A 23 5.91 -3.21 -6.82
N ARG A 24 6.43 -1.99 -7.00
CA ARG A 24 7.16 -1.30 -5.93
C ARG A 24 6.29 -1.07 -4.69
N ILE A 25 5.04 -0.62 -4.87
CA ILE A 25 4.10 -0.44 -3.76
C ILE A 25 3.90 -1.78 -3.00
N ASN A 26 3.84 -2.91 -3.71
CA ASN A 26 3.70 -4.23 -3.08
C ASN A 26 4.86 -4.56 -2.13
N GLU A 27 6.09 -4.18 -2.48
CA GLU A 27 7.24 -4.41 -1.60
C GLU A 27 7.21 -3.51 -0.36
N GLU A 28 6.81 -2.24 -0.51
CA GLU A 28 6.62 -1.33 0.63
C GLU A 28 5.56 -1.89 1.60
N ILE A 29 4.44 -2.43 1.09
CA ILE A 29 3.40 -3.05 1.90
C ILE A 29 3.95 -4.20 2.75
N LYS A 30 4.78 -5.08 2.15
CA LYS A 30 5.40 -6.18 2.91
C LYS A 30 6.27 -5.67 4.03
N SER A 31 7.01 -4.58 3.81
CA SER A 31 7.80 -3.92 4.85
C SER A 31 6.91 -3.45 6.00
N VAL A 32 5.81 -2.74 5.68
CA VAL A 32 4.84 -2.25 6.66
C VAL A 32 4.19 -3.39 7.45
N VAL A 33 3.84 -4.51 6.81
CA VAL A 33 3.33 -5.71 7.50
C VAL A 33 4.35 -6.26 8.51
N GLY A 34 5.63 -6.29 8.14
CA GLY A 34 6.71 -6.70 9.02
C GLY A 34 6.82 -5.80 10.26
N VAL A 35 6.72 -4.48 10.07
CA VAL A 35 6.74 -3.51 11.16
C VAL A 35 5.51 -3.63 12.04
N ALA A 36 4.32 -3.78 11.47
CA ALA A 36 3.09 -4.03 12.23
C ALA A 36 3.21 -5.29 13.10
N PHE A 37 3.87 -6.34 12.61
CA PHE A 37 4.15 -7.53 13.42
C PHE A 37 5.10 -7.23 14.59
N LYS A 38 6.19 -6.47 14.37
CA LYS A 38 7.10 -6.04 15.45
C LYS A 38 6.34 -5.26 16.54
N ILE A 39 5.54 -4.26 16.13
CA ILE A 39 4.74 -3.42 17.04
C ILE A 39 3.81 -4.30 17.88
N ASN A 40 3.13 -5.27 17.29
CA ASN A 40 2.22 -6.17 18.01
C ASN A 40 2.93 -6.94 19.14
N ILE A 41 4.11 -7.50 18.86
CA ILE A 41 4.88 -8.27 19.85
C ILE A 41 5.41 -7.35 20.96
N MET A 42 5.93 -6.19 20.59
CA MET A 42 6.40 -5.19 21.56
C MET A 42 5.26 -4.69 22.45
N ALA A 43 4.09 -4.41 21.87
CA ALA A 43 2.88 -4.00 22.58
C ALA A 43 2.44 -5.05 23.59
N LEU A 44 2.46 -6.33 23.23
CA LEU A 44 2.15 -7.42 24.14
C LEU A 44 3.12 -7.49 25.32
N ASN A 45 4.43 -7.38 25.06
CA ASN A 45 5.46 -7.37 26.10
C ASN A 45 5.33 -6.15 27.03
N ALA A 46 5.02 -4.98 26.46
CA ALA A 46 4.80 -3.73 27.17
C ALA A 46 3.57 -3.81 28.09
N ILE A 47 2.48 -4.44 27.65
CA ILE A 47 1.29 -4.70 28.49
C ILE A 47 1.67 -5.53 29.72
N PHE A 48 2.52 -6.55 29.57
CA PHE A 48 2.98 -7.36 30.70
C PHE A 48 3.85 -6.54 31.67
N LEU A 49 4.76 -5.72 31.14
CA LEU A 49 5.58 -4.81 31.95
C LEU A 49 4.71 -3.80 32.73
N ALA A 50 3.70 -3.23 32.09
CA ALA A 50 2.76 -2.30 32.71
C ALA A 50 1.96 -2.97 33.84
N LYS A 51 1.48 -4.21 33.62
CA LYS A 51 0.81 -4.99 34.66
C LYS A 51 1.72 -5.23 35.87
N ARG A 52 3.00 -5.53 35.64
CA ARG A 52 3.99 -5.71 36.72
C ARG A 52 4.26 -4.42 37.50
N ALA A 53 4.29 -3.28 36.81
CA ALA A 53 4.46 -1.96 37.41
C ALA A 53 3.20 -1.44 38.14
N GLY A 54 2.06 -2.12 37.96
CA GLY A 54 0.82 -1.82 38.69
C GLY A 54 0.27 -0.43 38.36
N THR A 55 -0.08 0.33 39.40
CA THR A 55 -0.68 1.66 39.24
C THR A 55 0.27 2.69 38.63
N ALA A 56 1.58 2.52 38.81
CA ALA A 56 2.59 3.44 38.28
C ALA A 56 2.64 3.49 36.75
N ALA A 57 2.18 2.44 36.06
CA ALA A 57 2.24 2.33 34.60
C ALA A 57 0.88 2.13 33.94
N ARG A 58 -0.21 2.54 34.60
CA ARG A 58 -1.57 2.32 34.08
C ARG A 58 -1.80 3.00 32.73
N GLY A 59 -1.40 4.27 32.58
CA GLY A 59 -1.53 5.02 31.32
C GLY A 59 -0.70 4.39 30.20
N PHE A 60 0.54 4.01 30.49
CA PHE A 60 1.39 3.27 29.56
C PHE A 60 0.78 1.94 29.11
N GLY A 61 0.13 1.21 30.03
CA GLY A 61 -0.56 -0.04 29.71
C GLY A 61 -1.76 0.15 28.76
N VAL A 62 -2.51 1.24 28.91
CA VAL A 62 -3.61 1.60 27.99
C VAL A 62 -3.05 1.88 26.60
N LEU A 63 -2.02 2.72 26.49
CA LEU A 63 -1.37 3.04 25.21
C LEU A 63 -0.73 1.83 24.55
N SER A 64 -0.16 0.91 25.33
CA SER A 64 0.37 -0.36 24.82
C SER A 64 -0.75 -1.23 24.22
N ASN A 65 -1.95 -1.21 24.81
CA ASN A 65 -3.09 -1.90 24.22
C ASN A 65 -3.60 -1.22 22.94
N GLU A 66 -3.62 0.12 22.89
CA GLU A 66 -3.96 0.87 21.68
C GLU A 66 -2.96 0.60 20.55
N LEU A 67 -1.65 0.58 20.83
CA LEU A 67 -0.62 0.18 19.86
C LEU A 67 -0.81 -1.25 19.35
N ARG A 68 -1.28 -2.16 20.21
CA ARG A 68 -1.61 -3.54 19.80
C ARG A 68 -2.76 -3.55 18.81
N VAL A 69 -3.84 -2.83 19.09
CA VAL A 69 -5.00 -2.71 18.18
C VAL A 69 -4.58 -2.05 16.87
N PHE A 70 -3.88 -0.92 16.93
CA PHE A 70 -3.29 -0.25 15.76
C PHE A 70 -2.48 -1.20 14.89
N SER A 71 -1.62 -2.04 15.49
CA SER A 71 -0.80 -2.99 14.73
C SER A 71 -1.62 -4.07 14.00
N GLN A 72 -2.79 -4.40 14.53
CA GLN A 72 -3.71 -5.34 13.91
C GLN A 72 -4.48 -4.66 12.77
N ASP A 73 -5.01 -3.47 13.01
CA ASP A 73 -5.71 -2.66 12.00
C ASP A 73 -4.80 -2.33 10.82
N LEU A 74 -3.53 -2.00 11.08
CA LEU A 74 -2.52 -1.75 10.06
C LEU A 74 -2.27 -2.98 9.19
N ARG A 75 -2.21 -4.17 9.81
CA ARG A 75 -2.05 -5.44 9.07
C ARG A 75 -3.25 -5.73 8.17
N ASP A 76 -4.46 -5.50 8.67
CA ASP A 76 -5.69 -5.72 7.91
C ASP A 76 -5.79 -4.73 6.74
N GLY A 77 -5.45 -3.46 6.96
CA GLY A 77 -5.33 -2.45 5.91
C GLY A 77 -4.31 -2.83 4.83
N MET A 78 -3.12 -3.29 5.23
CA MET A 78 -2.09 -3.77 4.29
C MET A 78 -2.53 -5.01 3.50
N SER A 79 -3.30 -5.91 4.10
CA SER A 79 -3.87 -7.09 3.42
C SER A 79 -4.89 -6.69 2.36
N ALA A 80 -5.78 -5.74 2.68
CA ALA A 80 -6.72 -5.18 1.70
C ALA A 80 -5.99 -4.49 0.54
N LEU A 81 -4.95 -3.73 0.85
CA LEU A 81 -4.12 -3.04 -0.15
C LEU A 81 -3.39 -4.03 -1.07
N THR A 82 -2.86 -5.12 -0.51
CA THR A 82 -2.25 -6.23 -1.26
C THR A 82 -3.25 -6.80 -2.27
N SER A 83 -4.51 -7.02 -1.87
CA SER A 83 -5.55 -7.54 -2.76
C SER A 83 -5.86 -6.59 -3.93
N LEU A 84 -5.95 -5.28 -3.67
CA LEU A 84 -6.13 -4.26 -4.71
C LEU A 84 -4.96 -4.21 -5.70
N ILE A 85 -3.73 -4.37 -5.21
CA ILE A 85 -2.53 -4.44 -6.04
C ILE A 85 -2.55 -5.64 -6.97
N HIS A 86 -2.89 -6.83 -6.47
CA HIS A 86 -2.99 -8.04 -7.31
C HIS A 86 -4.03 -7.84 -8.43
N GLY A 87 -5.16 -7.20 -8.11
CA GLY A 87 -6.15 -6.80 -9.12
C GLY A 87 -5.56 -5.84 -10.15
N CYS A 88 -4.84 -4.80 -9.70
CA CYS A 88 -4.20 -3.84 -10.60
C CYS A 88 -3.16 -4.50 -11.52
N VAL A 89 -2.30 -5.38 -11.00
CA VAL A 89 -1.30 -6.11 -11.79
C VAL A 89 -1.97 -6.96 -12.88
N THR A 90 -3.03 -7.66 -12.51
CA THR A 90 -3.80 -8.50 -13.44
C THR A 90 -4.40 -7.68 -14.57
N GLU A 91 -5.12 -6.59 -14.25
CA GLU A 91 -5.74 -5.73 -15.26
C GLU A 91 -4.71 -4.98 -16.12
N VAL A 92 -3.58 -4.51 -15.55
CA VAL A 92 -2.50 -3.91 -16.35
C VAL A 92 -1.92 -4.92 -17.34
N SER A 93 -1.76 -6.18 -16.93
CA SER A 93 -1.25 -7.24 -17.80
C SER A 93 -2.20 -7.52 -18.97
N LEU A 94 -3.51 -7.54 -18.71
CA LEU A 94 -4.54 -7.63 -19.75
C LEU A 94 -4.48 -6.45 -20.72
N VAL A 95 -4.42 -5.22 -20.20
CA VAL A 95 -4.31 -4.00 -21.04
C VAL A 95 -3.05 -4.02 -21.91
N LEU A 96 -1.92 -4.51 -21.40
CA LEU A 96 -0.69 -4.65 -22.19
C LEU A 96 -0.86 -5.68 -23.32
N GLN A 97 -1.51 -6.80 -23.03
CA GLN A 97 -1.84 -7.81 -24.03
C GLN A 97 -2.79 -7.26 -25.10
N ASP A 98 -3.82 -6.53 -24.68
CA ASP A 98 -4.79 -5.87 -25.55
C ASP A 98 -4.11 -4.89 -26.50
N ILE A 99 -3.21 -4.04 -25.99
CA ILE A 99 -2.45 -3.09 -26.82
C ILE A 99 -1.68 -3.84 -27.91
N ARG A 100 -1.00 -4.94 -27.56
CA ARG A 100 -0.23 -5.74 -28.51
C ARG A 100 -1.13 -6.44 -29.53
N HIS A 101 -2.18 -7.12 -29.08
CA HIS A 101 -3.06 -7.91 -29.94
C HIS A 101 -3.89 -7.02 -30.87
N THR A 102 -4.42 -5.91 -30.37
CA THR A 102 -5.17 -4.94 -31.18
C THR A 102 -4.27 -4.25 -32.20
N ALA A 103 -2.99 -3.99 -31.90
CA ALA A 103 -2.06 -3.47 -32.89
C ALA A 103 -1.84 -4.46 -34.06
N LEU A 104 -1.62 -5.75 -33.75
CA LEU A 104 -1.48 -6.80 -34.78
C LEU A 104 -2.77 -6.98 -35.59
N LEU A 105 -3.92 -7.01 -34.90
CA LEU A 105 -5.23 -7.16 -35.55
C LEU A 105 -5.52 -5.98 -36.48
N ARG A 106 -5.29 -4.74 -36.02
CA ARG A 106 -5.47 -3.55 -36.87
C ARG A 106 -4.62 -3.64 -38.14
N ARG A 107 -3.36 -4.06 -38.02
CA ARG A 107 -2.48 -4.26 -39.18
C ARG A 107 -2.98 -5.35 -40.12
N ALA A 108 -3.49 -6.47 -39.59
CA ALA A 108 -4.05 -7.54 -40.40
C ALA A 108 -5.30 -7.09 -41.16
N VAL A 109 -6.16 -6.27 -40.53
CA VAL A 109 -7.36 -5.68 -41.15
C VAL A 109 -6.98 -4.71 -42.27
N GLU A 110 -5.94 -3.89 -42.10
CA GLU A 110 -5.44 -2.99 -43.16
C GLU A 110 -4.97 -3.74 -44.41
N LEU A 111 -4.37 -4.92 -44.22
CA LEU A 111 -3.85 -5.76 -45.32
C LEU A 111 -4.93 -6.63 -45.96
N SER A 112 -6.09 -6.79 -45.30
CA SER A 112 -7.17 -7.66 -45.76
C SER A 112 -8.27 -6.86 -46.45
N SER A 113 -8.74 -7.31 -47.61
CA SER A 113 -9.80 -6.63 -48.37
C SER A 113 -11.23 -6.93 -47.87
N GLY A 114 -11.38 -7.84 -46.90
CA GLY A 114 -12.69 -8.32 -46.40
C GLY A 114 -13.24 -7.53 -45.21
N GLY A 115 -14.58 -7.42 -45.11
CA GLY A 115 -15.28 -6.68 -44.05
C GLY A 115 -15.24 -7.32 -42.66
N CYS A 116 -15.16 -8.65 -42.57
CA CYS A 116 -15.25 -9.39 -41.29
C CYS A 116 -14.16 -9.01 -40.27
N GLY A 117 -12.99 -8.58 -40.74
CA GLY A 117 -11.90 -8.13 -39.87
C GLY A 117 -12.23 -6.83 -39.13
N ARG A 118 -13.03 -5.94 -39.72
CA ARG A 118 -13.44 -4.68 -39.08
C ARG A 118 -14.39 -4.94 -37.91
N ASP A 119 -15.33 -5.88 -38.07
CA ASP A 119 -16.27 -6.24 -37.01
C ASP A 119 -15.57 -6.87 -35.80
N VAL A 120 -14.59 -7.74 -36.05
CA VAL A 120 -13.77 -8.35 -34.98
C VAL A 120 -12.91 -7.30 -34.28
N LEU A 121 -12.34 -6.35 -35.03
CA LEU A 121 -11.58 -5.24 -34.45
C LEU A 121 -12.48 -4.36 -33.56
N ALA A 122 -13.66 -3.99 -34.03
CA ALA A 122 -14.62 -3.19 -33.25
C ALA A 122 -15.04 -3.92 -31.96
N ALA A 123 -15.35 -5.22 -32.03
CA ALA A 123 -15.68 -6.01 -30.84
C ALA A 123 -14.51 -6.10 -29.84
N ARG A 124 -13.26 -6.18 -30.33
CA ARG A 124 -12.08 -6.14 -29.47
C ARG A 124 -11.84 -4.78 -28.84
N GLU A 125 -12.05 -3.69 -29.58
CA GLU A 125 -11.90 -2.34 -29.03
C GLU A 125 -12.87 -2.09 -27.86
N VAL A 126 -14.10 -2.61 -27.93
CA VAL A 126 -15.07 -2.56 -26.82
C VAL A 126 -14.58 -3.34 -25.59
N GLU A 127 -14.00 -4.53 -25.75
CA GLU A 127 -13.43 -5.29 -24.62
C GLU A 127 -12.24 -4.57 -23.99
N ASN A 128 -11.37 -3.99 -24.82
CA ASN A 128 -10.22 -3.22 -24.34
C ASN A 128 -10.65 -2.00 -23.51
N GLU A 129 -11.74 -1.34 -23.91
CA GLU A 129 -12.34 -0.25 -23.14
C GLU A 129 -12.82 -0.73 -21.76
N ARG A 130 -13.46 -1.91 -21.69
CA ARG A 130 -13.87 -2.51 -20.41
C ARG A 130 -12.69 -2.80 -19.48
N HIS A 131 -11.57 -3.32 -19.99
CA HIS A 131 -10.35 -3.51 -19.20
C HIS A 131 -9.76 -2.18 -18.74
N ALA A 132 -9.73 -1.17 -19.62
CA ALA A 132 -9.26 0.17 -19.26
C ALA A 132 -10.11 0.82 -18.15
N GLU A 133 -11.44 0.65 -18.20
CA GLU A 133 -12.36 1.13 -17.15
C GLU A 133 -12.16 0.39 -15.83
N ARG A 134 -12.04 -0.95 -15.86
CA ARG A 134 -11.74 -1.76 -14.66
C ARG A 134 -10.45 -1.32 -14.01
N LEU A 135 -9.40 -1.14 -14.80
CA LEU A 135 -8.10 -0.65 -14.33
C LEU A 135 -8.21 0.76 -13.72
N ALA A 136 -8.97 1.66 -14.33
CA ALA A 136 -9.19 3.00 -13.78
C ALA A 136 -9.91 2.97 -12.42
N ARG A 137 -10.91 2.09 -12.26
CA ARG A 137 -11.63 1.90 -10.98
C ARG A 137 -10.70 1.35 -9.90
N LEU A 138 -9.92 0.32 -10.20
CA LEU A 138 -8.97 -0.27 -9.26
C LEU A 138 -7.90 0.74 -8.83
N ARG A 139 -7.38 1.56 -9.76
CA ARG A 139 -6.43 2.64 -9.43
C ARG A 139 -7.01 3.67 -8.48
N LYS A 140 -8.30 4.01 -8.66
CA LYS A 140 -8.99 4.94 -7.76
C LYS A 140 -9.13 4.35 -6.36
N GLN A 141 -9.52 3.08 -6.27
CA GLN A 141 -9.62 2.36 -4.99
C GLN A 141 -8.26 2.24 -4.31
N LEU A 142 -7.22 1.85 -5.06
CA LEU A 142 -5.86 1.74 -4.56
C LEU A 142 -5.35 3.07 -3.98
N ARG A 143 -5.61 4.18 -4.67
CA ARG A 143 -5.25 5.51 -4.16
C ARG A 143 -5.95 5.84 -2.84
N GLY A 144 -7.27 5.61 -2.77
CA GLY A 144 -8.02 5.84 -1.53
C GLY A 144 -7.50 4.98 -0.37
N ALA A 145 -7.25 3.69 -0.62
CA ALA A 145 -6.71 2.78 0.38
C ALA A 145 -5.29 3.16 0.84
N LEU A 146 -4.45 3.69 -0.06
CA LEU A 146 -3.15 4.26 0.31
C LEU A 146 -3.32 5.48 1.22
N ASP A 147 -4.21 6.41 0.87
CA ASP A 147 -4.47 7.60 1.69
C ASP A 147 -4.96 7.23 3.10
N ASP A 148 -5.84 6.23 3.20
CA ASP A 148 -6.33 5.71 4.49
C ASP A 148 -5.20 5.04 5.30
N ALA A 149 -4.31 4.29 4.64
CA ALA A 149 -3.14 3.70 5.28
C ALA A 149 -2.18 4.76 5.82
N PHE A 150 -1.92 5.84 5.07
CA PHE A 150 -1.08 6.95 5.54
C PHE A 150 -1.65 7.60 6.80
N ARG A 151 -2.96 7.89 6.81
CA ARG A 151 -3.64 8.43 8.00
C ARG A 151 -3.52 7.49 9.20
N MET A 152 -3.63 6.18 8.97
CA MET A 152 -3.46 5.19 10.02
C MET A 152 -2.05 5.25 10.62
N VAL A 153 -1.01 5.30 9.79
CA VAL A 153 0.39 5.44 10.24
C VAL A 153 0.62 6.73 11.02
N GLU A 154 0.03 7.85 10.60
CA GLU A 154 0.10 9.11 11.35
C GLU A 154 -0.48 8.98 12.78
N LEU A 155 -1.62 8.30 12.92
CA LEU A 155 -2.22 8.02 14.24
C LEU A 155 -1.29 7.13 15.09
N GLY A 156 -0.65 6.12 14.47
CA GLY A 156 0.37 5.31 15.13
C GLY A 156 1.52 6.15 15.69
N GLY A 157 1.97 7.15 14.94
CA GLY A 157 3.00 8.10 15.39
C GLY A 157 2.57 8.96 16.58
N VAL A 158 1.29 9.35 16.63
CA VAL A 158 0.72 10.06 17.79
C VAL A 158 0.68 9.13 19.01
N LEU A 159 0.26 7.88 18.85
CA LEU A 159 0.25 6.89 19.93
C LEU A 159 1.65 6.64 20.52
N ALA A 160 2.66 6.50 19.67
CA ALA A 160 4.04 6.30 20.10
C ALA A 160 4.57 7.49 20.92
N LYS A 161 4.28 8.73 20.48
CA LYS A 161 4.64 9.94 21.22
C LYS A 161 3.91 10.04 22.56
N SER A 162 2.62 9.72 22.60
CA SER A 162 1.85 9.66 23.85
C SER A 162 2.44 8.61 24.80
N ALA A 163 2.90 7.46 24.28
CA ALA A 163 3.51 6.40 25.09
C ALA A 163 4.81 6.86 25.75
N LYS A 164 5.61 7.69 25.06
CA LYS A 164 6.81 8.32 25.65
C LYS A 164 6.48 9.26 26.81
N ILE A 165 5.39 10.02 26.70
CA ILE A 165 4.95 10.92 27.77
C ILE A 165 4.54 10.10 28.99
N GLU A 166 3.66 9.11 28.82
CA GLU A 166 3.21 8.25 29.92
C GLU A 166 4.35 7.45 30.56
N ALA A 167 5.33 7.02 29.77
CA ALA A 167 6.52 6.35 30.28
C ALA A 167 7.31 7.24 31.25
N ALA A 168 7.43 8.54 30.98
CA ALA A 168 8.13 9.47 31.86
C ALA A 168 7.42 9.67 33.22
N TYR A 169 6.09 9.52 33.26
CA TYR A 169 5.30 9.55 34.50
C TYR A 169 5.30 8.23 35.27
N GLY A 170 5.99 7.19 34.78
CA GLY A 170 6.04 5.84 35.33
C GLY A 170 6.72 5.65 36.70
N GLN A 171 7.10 6.74 37.37
CA GLN A 171 7.77 6.76 38.68
C GLN A 171 8.98 5.81 38.74
N SER A 172 8.97 4.81 39.64
CA SER A 172 10.03 3.80 39.79
C SER A 172 10.25 2.94 38.54
N PHE A 173 9.27 2.89 37.63
CA PHE A 173 9.36 2.20 36.35
C PHE A 173 9.61 3.15 35.17
N ALA A 174 9.88 4.44 35.40
CA ALA A 174 10.06 5.40 34.31
C ALA A 174 11.19 4.99 33.35
N VAL A 175 12.36 4.59 33.87
CA VAL A 175 13.51 4.17 33.04
C VAL A 175 13.15 2.99 32.10
N PRO A 176 12.66 1.84 32.59
CA PRO A 176 12.32 0.73 31.70
C PRO A 176 11.15 1.06 30.74
N LEU A 177 10.18 1.88 31.14
CA LEU A 177 9.09 2.30 30.24
C LEU A 177 9.58 3.27 29.16
N SER A 178 10.50 4.17 29.51
CA SER A 178 11.11 5.11 28.55
C SER A 178 11.92 4.39 27.49
N GLN A 179 12.60 3.29 27.85
CA GLN A 179 13.28 2.45 26.88
C GLN A 179 12.28 1.82 25.88
N VAL A 180 11.23 1.16 26.38
CA VAL A 180 10.23 0.49 25.53
C VAL A 180 9.46 1.50 24.65
N SER A 181 9.10 2.67 25.20
CA SER A 181 8.47 3.74 24.41
C SER A 181 9.40 4.35 23.35
N GLY A 182 10.70 4.42 23.63
CA GLY A 182 11.72 4.79 22.66
C GLY A 182 11.76 3.81 21.49
N GLU A 183 11.71 2.52 21.78
CA GLU A 183 11.66 1.47 20.76
C GLU A 183 10.37 1.56 19.92
N PHE A 184 9.20 1.79 20.53
CA PHE A 184 7.95 1.98 19.77
C PHE A 184 8.04 3.13 18.78
N ASP A 185 8.54 4.29 19.21
CA ASP A 185 8.68 5.46 18.35
C ASP A 185 9.64 5.20 17.19
N GLY A 186 10.77 4.53 17.46
CA GLY A 186 11.71 4.12 16.41
C GLY A 186 11.06 3.19 15.37
N VAL A 187 10.31 2.18 15.83
CA VAL A 187 9.66 1.21 14.94
C VAL A 187 8.52 1.84 14.13
N VAL A 188 7.78 2.79 14.70
CA VAL A 188 6.72 3.50 13.95
C VAL A 188 7.31 4.47 12.93
N GLU A 189 8.45 5.12 13.23
CA GLU A 189 9.14 5.98 12.27
C GLU A 189 9.79 5.18 11.11
N GLU A 190 9.97 3.85 11.22
CA GLU A 190 10.42 3.01 10.08
C GLU A 190 9.42 3.00 8.91
N ILE A 191 8.13 3.26 9.16
CA ILE A 191 7.04 3.14 8.17
C ILE A 191 6.37 4.47 7.83
N ARG A 192 6.90 5.57 8.37
CA ARG A 192 6.37 6.91 8.18
C ARG A 192 7.04 7.62 7.01
#